data_AF-A0A7V8D735-F1
#
_entry.id   AF-A0A7V8D735-F1
#
_cell.length_a   1.000
_cell.length_b   1.000
_cell.length_c   1.000
_cell.angle_alpha   90.00
_cell.angle_beta   90.00
_cell.angle_gamma   90.00
#
_symmetry.space_group_name_H-M   'P 1'
#
loop_
_entity.id
_entity.type
_entity.pdbx_description
1 polymer ?
#
loop_
_entity_poly.entity_id
_entity_poly.type
_entity_poly.pdbx_seq_one_letter_code
_entity_poly.pdbx_strand_id
1 'polypeptide(L)'
;MEDKVKSYVKETLEEIAQAIETGTFGKKTRVGVTTLGSEHGEMEIIRGAELASKRNRHIEVVVIGHNVATDLELIKVNSEEEAHEVMDRMLAEGNLDATVTMHYNFPIGVSTVGRVITPGRGTKMFIANTTGTSHTNRAVAMIKNTISGIAVAKACGIKRPTIGLLNIDGARQVEKALKKLEENGYDIEFVESSRSDGGVVMRGNDLLLGVPNVMTMDSLTGNVMMKVFGAYGSGGNYESIGYGYGPGVGEGYDRIVCIISRASGANVIAGAIGYAAICAYGNLLEKVDDEFYKANLAGLKKIVEDIVAKESKNSDKDEPEVKMPDAKPTSADISGIEILELDDAVASLWKENIYATSGMGCTGPIVMLAEEDVARAREILKDKGYL
;
A
#
# COMPACT_ATOMS: atom_id res chain seq x y z
N MET A 1 -28.88 -20.55 20.34
CA MET A 1 -28.69 -19.37 21.22
C MET A 1 -27.82 -19.74 22.41
N GLU A 2 -28.10 -20.87 23.07
CA GLU A 2 -27.27 -21.46 24.15
C GLU A 2 -25.79 -21.67 23.77
N ASP A 3 -25.49 -22.19 22.57
CA ASP A 3 -24.10 -22.45 22.17
C ASP A 3 -23.28 -21.17 21.93
N LYS A 4 -23.92 -20.11 21.42
CA LYS A 4 -23.29 -18.78 21.29
C LYS A 4 -23.02 -18.18 22.67
N VAL A 5 -23.96 -18.31 23.61
CA VAL A 5 -23.76 -17.83 24.99
C VAL A 5 -22.62 -18.59 25.66
N LYS A 6 -22.51 -19.91 25.46
CA LYS A 6 -21.39 -20.71 25.98
C LYS A 6 -20.05 -20.32 25.37
N SER A 7 -19.97 -20.05 24.05
CA SER A 7 -18.71 -19.61 23.43
C SER A 7 -18.28 -18.23 23.94
N TYR A 8 -19.21 -17.29 24.04
CA TYR A 8 -18.93 -15.95 24.58
C TYR A 8 -18.45 -16.01 26.03
N VAL A 9 -19.10 -16.82 26.88
CA VAL A 9 -18.68 -17.00 28.28
C VAL A 9 -17.31 -17.66 28.35
N LYS A 10 -17.02 -18.63 27.47
CA LYS A 10 -15.71 -19.28 27.38
C LYS A 10 -14.62 -18.27 26.99
N GLU A 11 -14.82 -17.52 25.91
CA GLU A 11 -13.88 -16.48 25.44
C GLU A 11 -13.63 -15.44 26.53
N THR A 12 -14.69 -14.97 27.20
CA THR A 12 -14.56 -13.97 28.27
C THR A 12 -13.77 -14.51 29.47
N LEU A 13 -13.95 -15.79 29.82
CA LEU A 13 -13.21 -16.42 30.92
C LEU A 13 -11.74 -16.68 30.54
N GLU A 14 -11.46 -17.06 29.30
CA GLU A 14 -10.11 -17.20 28.76
C GLU A 14 -9.38 -15.85 28.72
N GLU A 15 -10.06 -14.77 28.32
CA GLU A 15 -9.53 -13.40 28.36
C GLU A 15 -9.19 -12.96 29.79
N ILE A 16 -10.04 -13.26 30.78
CA ILE A 16 -9.78 -12.92 32.17
C ILE A 16 -8.60 -13.74 32.72
N ALA A 17 -8.52 -15.04 32.43
CA ALA A 17 -7.42 -15.89 32.84
C ALA A 17 -6.09 -15.38 32.27
N GLN A 18 -6.07 -15.09 30.96
CA GLN A 18 -4.89 -14.54 30.29
C GLN A 18 -4.53 -13.15 30.85
N ALA A 19 -5.50 -12.31 31.18
CA ALA A 19 -5.26 -11.00 31.80
C ALA A 19 -4.64 -11.10 33.20
N ILE A 20 -5.04 -12.08 33.99
CA ILE A 20 -4.46 -12.35 35.32
C ILE A 20 -3.01 -12.85 35.19
N GLU A 21 -2.72 -13.73 34.23
CA GLU A 21 -1.37 -14.27 34.01
C GLU A 21 -0.41 -13.25 33.39
N THR A 22 -0.89 -12.46 32.43
CA THR A 22 -0.04 -11.59 31.62
C THR A 22 -0.06 -10.12 32.05
N GLY A 23 -1.00 -9.73 32.92
CA GLY A 23 -1.22 -8.34 33.34
C GLY A 23 -1.79 -7.44 32.23
N THR A 24 -2.23 -8.01 31.11
CA THR A 24 -2.79 -7.28 29.96
C THR A 24 -4.25 -7.68 29.73
N PHE A 25 -5.16 -6.72 29.80
CA PHE A 25 -6.60 -6.90 29.52
C PHE A 25 -6.88 -6.74 28.01
N GLY A 26 -7.76 -7.60 27.47
CA GLY A 26 -8.27 -7.55 26.09
C GLY A 26 -7.58 -8.53 25.13
N LYS A 27 -8.32 -8.97 24.09
CA LYS A 27 -7.82 -9.83 23.02
C LYS A 27 -6.60 -9.20 22.34
N LYS A 28 -5.51 -9.96 22.20
CA LYS A 28 -4.32 -9.52 21.46
C LYS A 28 -4.61 -9.48 19.98
N THR A 29 -4.04 -8.50 19.28
CA THR A 29 -4.09 -8.46 17.82
C THR A 29 -3.11 -9.49 17.26
N ARG A 30 -3.62 -10.46 16.49
CA ARG A 30 -2.84 -11.53 15.88
C ARG A 30 -2.31 -11.07 14.52
N VAL A 31 -0.99 -10.99 14.39
CA VAL A 31 -0.32 -10.53 13.15
C VAL A 31 0.55 -11.64 12.58
N GLY A 32 0.23 -12.07 11.36
CA GLY A 32 1.04 -13.03 10.61
C GLY A 32 2.23 -12.38 9.93
N VAL A 33 3.37 -13.07 9.86
CA VAL A 33 4.51 -12.62 9.05
C VAL A 33 5.07 -13.78 8.23
N THR A 34 5.19 -13.58 6.91
CA THR A 34 5.82 -14.56 6.02
C THR A 34 7.35 -14.39 6.04
N THR A 35 8.10 -15.50 6.05
CA THR A 35 9.58 -15.43 6.17
C THR A 35 10.33 -15.51 4.85
N LEU A 36 9.69 -16.05 3.81
CA LEU A 36 10.30 -16.38 2.53
C LEU A 36 10.44 -15.18 1.59
N GLY A 37 11.63 -15.01 1.00
CA GLY A 37 11.92 -13.96 0.01
C GLY A 37 12.86 -12.84 0.47
N SER A 38 13.35 -12.89 1.72
CA SER A 38 14.22 -11.87 2.29
C SER A 38 15.64 -11.93 1.72
N GLU A 39 16.19 -10.79 1.30
CA GLU A 39 17.59 -10.67 0.85
C GLU A 39 18.59 -10.76 2.03
N HIS A 40 18.11 -10.60 3.27
CA HIS A 40 18.90 -10.75 4.51
C HIS A 40 18.70 -12.12 5.18
N GLY A 41 17.95 -13.01 4.53
CA GLY A 41 17.60 -14.34 5.04
C GLY A 41 16.46 -14.33 6.07
N GLU A 42 15.88 -15.52 6.29
CA GLU A 42 14.70 -15.70 7.13
C GLU A 42 14.93 -15.31 8.60
N MET A 43 16.15 -15.52 9.11
CA MET A 43 16.50 -15.15 10.48
C MET A 43 16.34 -13.66 10.77
N GLU A 44 16.47 -12.80 9.76
CA GLU A 44 16.25 -11.36 9.93
C GLU A 44 14.75 -11.05 10.12
N ILE A 45 13.87 -11.79 9.43
CA ILE A 45 12.42 -11.74 9.65
C ILE A 45 12.07 -12.20 11.07
N ILE A 46 12.63 -13.32 11.52
CA ILE A 46 12.40 -13.85 12.87
C ILE A 46 12.86 -12.86 13.93
N ARG A 47 14.04 -12.26 13.78
CA ARG A 47 14.51 -11.19 14.68
C ARG A 47 13.53 -10.02 14.73
N GLY A 48 12.99 -9.60 13.59
CA GLY A 48 11.97 -8.55 13.53
C GLY A 48 10.66 -8.94 14.22
N ALA A 49 10.21 -10.17 14.02
CA ALA A 49 9.02 -10.75 14.65
C ALA A 49 9.14 -10.81 16.18
N GLU A 50 10.27 -11.32 16.68
CA GLU A 50 10.56 -11.38 18.11
C GLU A 50 10.68 -9.98 18.72
N LEU A 51 11.29 -9.06 17.98
CA LEU A 51 11.41 -7.66 18.39
C LEU A 51 10.05 -6.97 18.48
N ALA A 52 9.12 -7.23 17.55
CA ALA A 52 7.75 -6.73 17.63
C ALA A 52 7.02 -7.28 18.86
N SER A 53 7.09 -8.59 19.08
CA SER A 53 6.49 -9.28 20.24
C SER A 53 7.04 -8.72 21.57
N LYS A 54 8.36 -8.49 21.66
CA LYS A 54 8.99 -7.86 22.84
C LYS A 54 8.57 -6.41 23.04
N ARG A 55 8.42 -5.62 21.96
CA ARG A 55 8.06 -4.19 22.02
C ARG A 55 6.59 -3.96 22.35
N ASN A 56 5.71 -4.90 22.00
CA ASN A 56 4.27 -4.72 22.15
C ASN A 56 3.60 -5.96 22.75
N ARG A 57 3.21 -5.86 24.02
CA ARG A 57 2.55 -6.95 24.77
C ARG A 57 1.13 -7.27 24.29
N HIS A 58 0.52 -6.38 23.49
CA HIS A 58 -0.83 -6.53 22.95
C HIS A 58 -0.87 -7.19 21.58
N ILE A 59 0.29 -7.57 21.03
CA ILE A 59 0.41 -8.27 19.75
C ILE A 59 0.77 -9.72 20.01
N GLU A 60 0.14 -10.61 19.26
CA GLU A 60 0.57 -12.00 19.11
C GLU A 60 1.10 -12.17 17.69
N VAL A 61 2.38 -12.51 17.55
CA VAL A 61 3.03 -12.65 16.24
C VAL A 61 3.03 -14.12 15.85
N VAL A 62 2.50 -14.42 14.66
CA VAL A 62 2.49 -15.76 14.08
C VAL A 62 3.43 -15.78 12.88
N VAL A 63 4.43 -16.65 12.91
CA VAL A 63 5.38 -16.83 11.82
C VAL A 63 4.83 -17.86 10.84
N ILE A 64 4.83 -17.53 9.54
CA ILE A 64 4.44 -18.43 8.46
C ILE A 64 5.68 -18.64 7.58
N GLY A 65 6.35 -19.79 7.72
CA GLY A 65 7.65 -19.98 7.11
C GLY A 65 8.24 -21.37 7.27
N HIS A 66 9.51 -21.53 6.91
CA HIS A 66 10.23 -22.77 7.12
C HIS A 66 10.40 -23.08 8.62
N ASN A 67 10.78 -24.33 8.90
CA ASN A 67 11.12 -24.75 10.25
C ASN A 67 12.38 -24.04 10.76
N VAL A 68 12.18 -23.03 11.63
CA VAL A 68 13.22 -22.20 12.23
C VAL A 68 13.06 -22.18 13.76
N ALA A 69 14.17 -22.02 14.48
CA ALA A 69 14.14 -21.91 15.93
C ALA A 69 13.63 -20.52 16.35
N THR A 70 12.46 -20.49 16.97
CA THR A 70 11.85 -19.28 17.56
C THR A 70 10.87 -19.68 18.68
N ASP A 71 10.64 -18.77 19.62
CA ASP A 71 9.65 -18.93 20.69
C ASP A 71 8.23 -18.48 20.24
N LEU A 72 8.10 -17.96 19.02
CA LEU A 72 6.83 -17.54 18.44
C LEU A 72 6.04 -18.72 17.87
N GLU A 73 4.72 -18.55 17.74
CA GLU A 73 3.89 -19.52 17.01
C GLU A 73 4.39 -19.63 15.56
N LEU A 74 4.68 -20.85 15.11
CA LEU A 74 5.22 -21.13 13.78
C LEU A 74 4.29 -22.07 13.00
N ILE A 75 3.81 -21.59 11.87
CA ILE A 75 3.08 -22.38 10.87
C ILE A 75 4.05 -22.72 9.76
N LYS A 76 4.32 -24.02 9.63
CA LYS A 76 5.32 -24.54 8.71
C LYS A 76 4.77 -24.57 7.29
N VAL A 77 5.52 -23.96 6.37
CA VAL A 77 5.28 -23.98 4.92
C VAL A 77 6.61 -24.16 4.20
N ASN A 78 6.58 -24.60 2.94
CA ASN A 78 7.77 -24.97 2.16
C ASN A 78 7.97 -24.09 0.92
N SER A 79 7.02 -23.22 0.58
CA SER A 79 7.11 -22.30 -0.55
C SER A 79 6.42 -20.95 -0.27
N GLU A 80 6.77 -19.93 -1.06
CA GLU A 80 6.14 -18.60 -0.96
C GLU A 80 4.65 -18.66 -1.31
N GLU A 81 4.28 -19.50 -2.28
CA GLU A 81 2.89 -19.75 -2.67
C GLU A 81 2.09 -20.37 -1.51
N GLU A 82 2.61 -21.42 -0.87
CA GLU A 82 1.97 -22.06 0.29
C GLU A 82 1.86 -21.05 1.45
N ALA A 83 2.87 -20.20 1.66
CA ALA A 83 2.82 -19.15 2.66
C ALA A 83 1.67 -18.17 2.41
N HIS A 84 1.45 -17.75 1.16
CA HIS A 84 0.35 -16.84 0.79
C HIS A 84 -1.02 -17.51 0.92
N GLU A 85 -1.17 -18.76 0.49
CA GLU A 85 -2.42 -19.51 0.65
C GLU A 85 -2.81 -19.68 2.13
N VAL A 86 -1.85 -20.05 2.98
CA VAL A 86 -2.06 -20.18 4.43
C VAL A 86 -2.42 -18.82 5.04
N MET A 87 -1.68 -17.78 4.67
CA MET A 87 -1.92 -16.41 5.12
C MET A 87 -3.33 -15.93 4.77
N ASP A 88 -3.75 -16.07 3.51
CA ASP A 88 -5.07 -15.66 3.04
C ASP A 88 -6.20 -16.44 3.72
N ARG A 89 -6.04 -17.76 3.86
CA ARG A 89 -7.00 -18.61 4.59
C ARG A 89 -7.14 -18.15 6.04
N MET A 90 -6.04 -17.90 6.74
CA MET A 90 -6.08 -17.48 8.14
C MET A 90 -6.70 -16.09 8.33
N LEU A 91 -6.49 -15.17 7.39
CA LEU A 91 -7.20 -13.88 7.37
C LEU A 91 -8.71 -14.10 7.17
N ALA A 92 -9.11 -14.92 6.20
CA ALA A 92 -10.51 -15.19 5.90
C ALA A 92 -11.26 -15.89 7.05
N GLU A 93 -10.56 -16.76 7.79
CA GLU A 93 -11.09 -17.47 8.96
C GLU A 93 -11.09 -16.64 10.25
N GLY A 94 -10.47 -15.45 10.25
CA GLY A 94 -10.32 -14.60 11.44
C GLY A 94 -9.28 -15.11 12.45
N ASN A 95 -8.39 -16.02 12.02
CA ASN A 95 -7.26 -16.52 12.81
C ASN A 95 -6.11 -15.51 12.87
N LEU A 96 -6.05 -14.57 11.92
CA LEU A 96 -5.17 -13.41 11.90
C LEU A 96 -6.00 -12.16 11.65
N ASP A 97 -5.64 -11.06 12.32
CA ASP A 97 -6.28 -9.76 12.14
C ASP A 97 -5.58 -8.93 11.03
N ALA A 98 -4.28 -9.16 10.84
CA ALA A 98 -3.48 -8.53 9.79
C ALA A 98 -2.23 -9.37 9.46
N THR A 99 -1.59 -9.10 8.33
CA THR A 99 -0.36 -9.80 7.92
C THR A 99 0.71 -8.86 7.41
N VAL A 100 1.96 -9.33 7.43
CA VAL A 100 3.13 -8.67 6.86
C VAL A 100 3.82 -9.64 5.90
N THR A 101 4.06 -9.20 4.67
CA THR A 101 4.74 -10.01 3.63
C THR A 101 5.61 -9.12 2.73
N MET A 102 6.56 -9.71 2.03
CA MET A 102 7.46 -8.97 1.13
C MET A 102 6.84 -8.65 -0.23
N HIS A 103 5.94 -9.52 -0.69
CA HIS A 103 5.21 -9.32 -1.93
C HIS A 103 3.79 -9.86 -1.76
N TYR A 104 2.84 -9.22 -2.45
CA TYR A 104 1.45 -9.62 -2.50
C TYR A 104 0.81 -8.97 -3.72
N ASN A 105 -0.01 -9.74 -4.45
CA ASN A 105 -0.67 -9.26 -5.65
C ASN A 105 -1.99 -8.57 -5.26
N PHE A 106 -1.94 -7.25 -5.11
CA PHE A 106 -3.14 -6.45 -4.88
C PHE A 106 -3.95 -6.30 -6.17
N PRO A 107 -5.29 -6.38 -6.09
CA PRO A 107 -6.13 -6.07 -7.24
C PRO A 107 -6.05 -4.58 -7.60
N ILE A 108 -6.37 -4.24 -8.86
CA ILE A 108 -6.53 -2.84 -9.28
C ILE A 108 -7.60 -2.19 -8.40
N GLY A 109 -7.32 -0.97 -7.94
CA GLY A 109 -8.13 -0.27 -6.95
C GLY A 109 -7.53 -0.26 -5.56
N VAL A 110 -6.49 -1.08 -5.32
CA VAL A 110 -5.79 -1.17 -4.03
C VAL A 110 -4.34 -0.71 -4.20
N SER A 111 -3.91 0.18 -3.31
CA SER A 111 -2.51 0.57 -3.17
C SER A 111 -2.14 0.76 -1.71
N THR A 112 -0.84 0.79 -1.43
CA THR A 112 -0.33 0.74 -0.05
C THR A 112 -0.12 2.12 0.56
N VAL A 113 -0.34 2.26 1.86
CA VAL A 113 -0.05 3.50 2.60
C VAL A 113 1.11 3.28 3.56
N GLY A 114 2.31 3.67 3.13
CA GLY A 114 3.53 3.50 3.89
C GLY A 114 3.65 4.48 5.05
N ARG A 115 4.55 4.17 5.98
CA ARG A 115 4.79 5.02 7.16
C ARG A 115 6.29 5.15 7.43
N VAL A 116 6.75 6.39 7.36
CA VAL A 116 8.18 6.74 7.48
C VAL A 116 8.45 7.51 8.76
N ILE A 117 9.72 7.56 9.16
CA ILE A 117 10.22 8.48 10.17
C ILE A 117 11.00 9.57 9.45
N THR A 118 10.59 10.82 9.63
CA THR A 118 11.21 11.95 8.95
C THR A 118 12.56 12.30 9.60
N PRO A 119 13.60 12.61 8.81
CA PRO A 119 14.93 12.88 9.35
C PRO A 119 15.01 14.23 10.06
N GLY A 120 14.22 15.21 9.66
CA GLY A 120 14.29 16.57 10.22
C GLY A 120 13.79 16.67 11.65
N ARG A 121 12.76 15.89 12.02
CA ARG A 121 12.12 15.97 13.35
C ARG A 121 11.86 14.61 14.01
N GLY A 122 12.17 13.50 13.35
CA GLY A 122 11.83 12.17 13.85
C GLY A 122 10.31 11.92 13.90
N THR A 123 9.51 12.74 13.20
CA THR A 123 8.05 12.60 13.18
C THR A 123 7.64 11.43 12.31
N LYS A 124 6.53 10.78 12.66
CA LYS A 124 5.95 9.72 11.84
C LYS A 124 5.03 10.36 10.80
N MET A 125 5.24 10.06 9.53
CA MET A 125 4.45 10.59 8.41
C MET A 125 3.97 9.43 7.54
N PHE A 126 2.75 9.52 7.04
CA PHE A 126 2.18 8.57 6.09
C PHE A 126 2.51 9.01 4.67
N ILE A 127 2.88 8.06 3.82
CA ILE A 127 3.07 8.24 2.39
C ILE A 127 1.87 7.58 1.69
N ALA A 128 0.99 8.40 1.11
CA ALA A 128 -0.19 7.92 0.40
C ALA A 128 0.23 7.42 -0.99
N ASN A 129 0.30 6.08 -1.11
CA ASN A 129 0.83 5.25 -2.18
C ASN A 129 2.34 5.02 -2.14
N THR A 130 2.74 3.77 -1.92
CA THR A 130 4.14 3.32 -2.02
C THR A 130 4.36 2.13 -2.96
N THR A 131 3.29 1.43 -3.30
CA THR A 131 3.20 0.36 -4.29
C THR A 131 1.72 0.04 -4.55
N GLY A 132 1.42 -0.59 -5.68
CA GLY A 132 0.06 -0.89 -6.13
C GLY A 132 -0.60 0.24 -6.92
N THR A 133 -1.78 -0.05 -7.48
CA THR A 133 -2.44 0.78 -8.49
C THR A 133 -3.90 1.00 -8.12
N SER A 134 -4.22 2.14 -7.49
CA SER A 134 -5.61 2.51 -7.15
C SER A 134 -6.46 2.91 -8.37
N HIS A 135 -5.81 3.32 -9.45
CA HIS A 135 -6.42 3.67 -10.73
C HIS A 135 -5.35 3.77 -11.82
N THR A 136 -5.71 3.57 -13.08
CA THR A 136 -4.80 3.70 -14.24
C THR A 136 -4.39 5.15 -14.47
N ASN A 137 -5.35 6.07 -14.45
CA ASN A 137 -5.09 7.51 -14.43
C ASN A 137 -4.37 7.97 -13.15
N ARG A 138 -3.20 8.60 -13.29
CA ARG A 138 -2.33 9.06 -12.20
C ARG A 138 -3.01 10.07 -11.25
N ALA A 139 -3.69 11.09 -11.79
CA ALA A 139 -4.34 12.10 -10.97
C ALA A 139 -5.48 11.50 -10.15
N VAL A 140 -6.30 10.64 -10.77
CA VAL A 140 -7.34 9.88 -10.08
C VAL A 140 -6.75 8.97 -9.00
N ALA A 141 -5.67 8.27 -9.31
CA ALA A 141 -4.99 7.43 -8.35
C ALA A 141 -4.56 8.25 -7.13
N MET A 142 -3.88 9.39 -7.33
CA MET A 142 -3.46 10.27 -6.23
C MET A 142 -4.64 10.76 -5.37
N ILE A 143 -5.78 11.13 -5.95
CA ILE A 143 -6.98 11.52 -5.20
C ILE A 143 -7.46 10.37 -4.30
N LYS A 144 -7.60 9.16 -4.86
CA LYS A 144 -8.01 7.98 -4.09
C LYS A 144 -6.99 7.64 -2.99
N ASN A 145 -5.70 7.76 -3.29
CA ASN A 145 -4.64 7.49 -2.33
C ASN A 145 -4.66 8.49 -1.17
N THR A 146 -5.01 9.76 -1.41
CA THR A 146 -5.21 10.73 -0.33
C THR A 146 -6.31 10.27 0.62
N ILE A 147 -7.45 9.79 0.10
CA ILE A 147 -8.57 9.27 0.91
C ILE A 147 -8.12 8.03 1.69
N SER A 148 -7.44 7.08 1.04
CA SER A 148 -6.84 5.92 1.71
C SER A 148 -5.87 6.32 2.82
N GLY A 149 -5.03 7.34 2.59
CA GLY A 149 -4.10 7.86 3.59
C GLY A 149 -4.79 8.49 4.79
N ILE A 150 -5.89 9.22 4.57
CA ILE A 150 -6.76 9.76 5.63
C ILE A 150 -7.34 8.63 6.48
N ALA A 151 -7.91 7.60 5.84
CA ALA A 151 -8.49 6.45 6.53
C ALA A 151 -7.46 5.72 7.40
N VAL A 152 -6.25 5.49 6.85
CA VAL A 152 -5.14 4.85 7.58
C VAL A 152 -4.66 5.70 8.75
N ALA A 153 -4.52 7.01 8.57
CA ALA A 153 -4.12 7.91 9.65
C ALA A 153 -5.17 7.94 10.77
N LYS A 154 -6.47 7.90 10.43
CA LYS A 154 -7.59 7.80 11.37
C LYS A 154 -7.58 6.47 12.13
N ALA A 155 -7.37 5.35 11.45
CA ALA A 155 -7.20 4.03 12.08
C ALA A 155 -6.00 4.03 13.05
N CYS A 156 -4.94 4.77 12.72
CA CYS A 156 -3.78 4.97 13.58
C CYS A 156 -3.97 6.00 14.72
N GLY A 157 -5.20 6.48 14.95
CA GLY A 157 -5.54 7.36 16.06
C GLY A 157 -5.45 8.87 15.77
N ILE A 158 -5.15 9.28 14.54
CA ILE A 158 -5.16 10.70 14.15
C ILE A 158 -6.56 11.09 13.70
N LYS A 159 -7.34 11.72 14.60
CA LYS A 159 -8.77 12.04 14.36
C LYS A 159 -9.00 12.94 13.14
N ARG A 160 -8.19 13.99 13.00
CA ARG A 160 -8.21 14.92 11.88
C ARG A 160 -6.79 14.99 11.28
N PRO A 161 -6.46 14.11 10.33
CA PRO A 161 -5.13 14.07 9.76
C PRO A 161 -4.93 15.20 8.74
N THR A 162 -3.79 15.89 8.83
CA THR A 162 -3.44 16.94 7.89
C THR A 162 -2.83 16.39 6.60
N ILE A 163 -3.17 17.00 5.47
CA ILE A 163 -2.79 16.56 4.12
C ILE A 163 -1.88 17.57 3.45
N GLY A 164 -0.82 17.07 2.81
CA GLY A 164 0.03 17.82 1.89
C GLY A 164 0.18 17.07 0.57
N LEU A 165 0.38 17.80 -0.52
CA LEU A 165 0.63 17.22 -1.85
C LEU A 165 2.06 17.51 -2.25
N LEU A 166 2.88 16.48 -2.47
CA LEU A 166 4.23 16.71 -2.97
C LEU A 166 4.17 17.41 -4.34
N ASN A 167 5.05 18.39 -4.56
CA ASN A 167 5.11 19.16 -5.80
C ASN A 167 5.72 18.34 -6.95
N ILE A 168 4.92 17.44 -7.48
CA ILE A 168 5.19 16.61 -8.65
C ILE A 168 4.17 16.91 -9.74
N ASP A 169 4.37 16.34 -10.93
CA ASP A 169 3.42 16.47 -12.01
C ASP A 169 2.02 15.93 -11.61
N GLY A 170 0.97 16.60 -12.09
CA GLY A 170 -0.41 16.34 -11.69
C GLY A 170 -0.84 16.88 -10.32
N ALA A 171 0.09 17.30 -9.43
CA ALA A 171 -0.25 17.71 -8.06
C ALA A 171 -1.27 18.87 -8.00
N ARG A 172 -1.22 19.82 -8.94
CA ARG A 172 -2.18 20.94 -9.03
C ARG A 172 -3.58 20.50 -9.48
N GLN A 173 -3.67 19.48 -10.32
CA GLN A 173 -4.96 18.91 -10.74
C GLN A 173 -5.60 18.18 -9.56
N VAL A 174 -4.80 17.41 -8.81
CA VAL A 174 -5.22 16.73 -7.58
C VAL A 174 -5.65 17.75 -6.52
N GLU A 175 -4.88 18.82 -6.30
CA GLU A 175 -5.24 19.91 -5.37
C GLU A 175 -6.63 20.48 -5.69
N LYS A 176 -6.90 20.82 -6.96
CA LYS A 176 -8.20 21.34 -7.40
C LYS A 176 -9.33 20.33 -7.17
N ALA A 177 -9.09 19.05 -7.43
CA ALA A 177 -10.07 17.99 -7.24
C ALA A 177 -10.40 17.78 -5.76
N LEU A 178 -9.39 17.77 -4.88
CA LEU A 178 -9.58 17.62 -3.44
C LEU A 178 -10.27 18.84 -2.82
N LYS A 179 -9.93 20.06 -3.26
CA LYS A 179 -10.65 21.28 -2.86
C LYS A 179 -12.12 21.26 -3.30
N LYS A 180 -12.41 20.74 -4.49
CA LYS A 180 -13.79 20.56 -4.95
C LYS A 180 -14.55 19.54 -4.08
N LEU A 181 -13.90 18.48 -3.60
CA LEU A 181 -14.50 17.56 -2.63
C LEU A 181 -14.77 18.24 -1.29
N GLU A 182 -13.82 19.05 -0.80
CA GLU A 182 -13.98 19.87 0.41
C GLU A 182 -15.19 20.82 0.30
N GLU A 183 -15.28 21.58 -0.79
CA GLU A 183 -16.40 22.47 -1.11
C GLU A 183 -17.75 21.74 -1.17
N ASN A 184 -17.75 20.47 -1.61
CA ASN A 184 -18.92 19.61 -1.66
C ASN A 184 -19.22 18.90 -0.32
N GLY A 185 -18.46 19.18 0.75
CA GLY A 185 -18.74 18.70 2.11
C GLY A 185 -17.92 17.51 2.59
N TYR A 186 -16.86 17.10 1.88
CA TYR A 186 -15.91 16.12 2.40
C TYR A 186 -14.94 16.76 3.43
N ASP A 187 -14.88 16.24 4.65
CA ASP A 187 -13.99 16.75 5.70
C ASP A 187 -12.53 16.37 5.42
N ILE A 188 -11.76 17.34 4.92
CA ILE A 188 -10.33 17.22 4.64
C ILE A 188 -9.60 18.42 5.26
N GLU A 189 -8.46 18.18 5.90
CA GLU A 189 -7.66 19.23 6.51
C GLU A 189 -6.34 19.40 5.76
N PHE A 190 -6.21 20.47 5.00
CA PHE A 190 -4.96 20.82 4.36
C PHE A 190 -4.02 21.54 5.34
N VAL A 191 -2.72 21.24 5.25
CA VAL A 191 -1.69 22.03 5.94
C VAL A 191 -0.88 22.82 4.92
N GLU A 192 -0.38 23.98 5.35
CA GLU A 192 0.47 24.82 4.52
C GLU A 192 1.94 24.42 4.61
N SER A 193 2.64 24.51 3.49
CA SER A 193 4.09 24.40 3.40
C SER A 193 4.76 25.38 4.37
N SER A 194 5.91 25.01 4.93
CA SER A 194 6.68 25.84 5.87
C SER A 194 7.36 27.06 5.24
N ARG A 195 6.96 27.44 4.02
CA ARG A 195 7.51 28.56 3.26
C ARG A 195 6.74 29.85 3.54
N SER A 196 7.36 30.98 3.23
CA SER A 196 6.73 32.30 3.37
C SER A 196 5.57 32.56 2.42
N ASP A 197 5.48 31.84 1.30
CA ASP A 197 4.36 31.90 0.33
C ASP A 197 3.29 30.83 0.57
N GLY A 198 3.48 29.93 1.54
CA GLY A 198 2.49 28.96 2.00
C GLY A 198 1.95 28.00 0.93
N GLY A 199 0.72 27.53 1.16
CA GLY A 199 -0.03 26.67 0.24
C GLY A 199 0.14 25.17 0.48
N VAL A 200 -0.80 24.40 -0.08
CA VAL A 200 -0.95 22.94 0.14
C VAL A 200 0.13 22.11 -0.59
N VAL A 201 0.71 22.66 -1.64
CA VAL A 201 1.73 21.99 -2.45
C VAL A 201 3.09 22.08 -1.76
N MET A 202 3.62 20.90 -1.41
CA MET A 202 4.77 20.67 -0.54
C MET A 202 6.06 20.52 -1.33
N ARG A 203 7.19 20.98 -0.77
CA ARG A 203 8.53 20.76 -1.31
C ARG A 203 9.25 19.62 -0.59
N GLY A 204 10.44 19.27 -1.08
CA GLY A 204 11.31 18.31 -0.42
C GLY A 204 11.59 18.65 1.05
N ASN A 205 11.74 19.92 1.41
CA ASN A 205 11.97 20.31 2.80
C ASN A 205 10.76 19.98 3.71
N ASP A 206 9.54 20.20 3.22
CA ASP A 206 8.31 19.89 3.97
C ASP A 206 8.20 18.38 4.23
N LEU A 207 8.62 17.57 3.25
CA LEU A 207 8.71 16.12 3.37
C LEU A 207 9.75 15.70 4.43
N LEU A 208 10.95 16.29 4.41
CA LEU A 208 12.01 15.98 5.38
C LEU A 208 11.65 16.40 6.80
N LEU A 209 10.85 17.46 6.95
CA LEU A 209 10.35 17.95 8.25
C LEU A 209 9.13 17.19 8.76
N GLY A 210 8.41 16.50 7.87
CA GLY A 210 7.13 15.86 8.18
C GLY A 210 6.04 16.87 8.50
N VAL A 211 5.85 17.86 7.61
CA VAL A 211 4.85 18.92 7.77
C VAL A 211 3.41 18.37 7.82
N PRO A 212 2.95 17.56 6.85
CA PRO A 212 1.65 16.90 6.95
C PRO A 212 1.70 15.59 7.72
N ASN A 213 0.55 15.14 8.21
CA ASN A 213 0.40 13.76 8.66
C ASN A 213 0.44 12.80 7.46
N VAL A 214 -0.23 13.15 6.36
CA VAL A 214 -0.27 12.35 5.13
C VAL A 214 0.30 13.16 3.97
N MET A 215 1.40 12.68 3.39
CA MET A 215 1.96 13.22 2.17
C MET A 215 1.42 12.43 0.96
N THR A 216 0.73 13.12 0.06
CA THR A 216 0.22 12.54 -1.20
C THR A 216 1.25 12.68 -2.31
N MET A 217 1.51 11.57 -3.01
CA MET A 217 2.36 11.51 -4.20
C MET A 217 1.92 10.34 -5.10
N ASP A 218 2.53 10.18 -6.27
CA ASP A 218 2.35 8.99 -7.10
C ASP A 218 3.12 7.78 -6.53
N SER A 219 2.78 6.58 -7.01
CA SER A 219 3.33 5.31 -6.52
C SER A 219 4.84 5.19 -6.69
N LEU A 220 5.41 5.65 -7.81
CA LEU A 220 6.84 5.57 -8.08
C LEU A 220 7.60 6.47 -7.12
N THR A 221 7.16 7.73 -7.00
CA THR A 221 7.76 8.68 -6.06
C THR A 221 7.66 8.15 -4.64
N GLY A 222 6.51 7.61 -4.24
CA GLY A 222 6.31 7.00 -2.94
C GLY A 222 7.25 5.81 -2.68
N ASN A 223 7.44 4.93 -3.65
CA ASN A 223 8.35 3.79 -3.56
C ASN A 223 9.80 4.23 -3.31
N VAL A 224 10.26 5.23 -4.09
CA VAL A 224 11.60 5.81 -3.94
C VAL A 224 11.74 6.44 -2.55
N MET A 225 10.73 7.18 -2.10
CA MET A 225 10.75 7.81 -0.78
C MET A 225 10.83 6.79 0.35
N MET A 226 10.11 5.67 0.27
CA MET A 226 10.23 4.59 1.26
C MET A 226 11.66 4.08 1.37
N LYS A 227 12.32 3.83 0.23
CA LYS A 227 13.72 3.37 0.19
C LYS A 227 14.67 4.41 0.75
N VAL A 228 14.51 5.68 0.36
CA VAL A 228 15.34 6.78 0.87
C VAL A 228 15.19 6.90 2.38
N PHE A 229 13.97 7.03 2.91
CA PHE A 229 13.77 7.18 4.35
C PHE A 229 14.19 5.93 5.13
N GLY A 230 13.98 4.74 4.58
CA GLY A 230 14.30 3.49 5.25
C GLY A 230 15.80 3.15 5.28
N ALA A 231 16.54 3.53 4.23
CA ALA A 231 17.91 3.07 4.02
C ALA A 231 18.95 4.20 3.90
N TYR A 232 18.60 5.48 4.12
CA TYR A 232 19.58 6.57 3.96
C TYR A 232 20.83 6.40 4.85
N GLY A 233 20.67 5.88 6.07
CA GLY A 233 21.75 5.72 7.04
C GLY A 233 22.59 4.46 6.87
N SER A 234 22.15 3.51 6.03
CA SER A 234 22.75 2.19 5.86
C SER A 234 23.39 1.97 4.49
N GLY A 235 23.31 2.97 3.59
CA GLY A 235 23.88 2.87 2.24
C GLY A 235 22.98 2.17 1.21
N GLY A 236 21.67 2.04 1.48
CA GLY A 236 20.67 1.65 0.48
C GLY A 236 20.27 0.17 0.44
N ASN A 237 21.14 -0.74 0.89
CA ASN A 237 20.89 -2.20 0.78
C ASN A 237 20.22 -2.82 2.02
N TYR A 238 19.95 -2.03 3.05
CA TYR A 238 19.34 -2.50 4.30
C TYR A 238 18.44 -1.42 4.88
N GLU A 239 17.12 -1.59 4.88
CA GLU A 239 16.25 -0.59 5.51
C GLU A 239 16.32 -0.76 7.03
N SER A 240 16.82 0.27 7.72
CA SER A 240 17.14 0.21 9.15
C SER A 240 16.10 0.92 10.03
N ILE A 241 15.26 1.78 9.45
CA ILE A 241 14.31 2.63 10.15
C ILE A 241 12.98 2.73 9.39
N GLY A 242 11.86 2.77 10.10
CA GLY A 242 10.53 2.91 9.50
C GLY A 242 9.58 1.77 9.84
N TYR A 243 8.45 1.71 9.13
CA TYR A 243 7.33 0.80 9.41
C TYR A 243 6.89 0.02 8.16
N GLY A 244 7.75 -0.07 7.14
CA GLY A 244 7.44 -0.71 5.87
C GLY A 244 6.51 0.11 4.99
N TYR A 245 6.14 -0.50 3.86
CA TYR A 245 5.31 0.06 2.79
C TYR A 245 3.83 0.09 3.17
N GLY A 246 3.46 -0.58 4.27
CA GLY A 246 2.16 -0.43 4.93
C GLY A 246 1.04 -1.24 4.28
N PRO A 247 -0.20 -1.10 4.78
CA PRO A 247 -1.34 -1.90 4.37
C PRO A 247 -1.77 -1.55 2.94
N GLY A 248 -2.19 -2.55 2.16
CA GLY A 248 -2.98 -2.35 0.97
C GLY A 248 -4.36 -1.82 1.31
N VAL A 249 -4.76 -0.72 0.67
CA VAL A 249 -6.01 0.00 0.95
C VAL A 249 -6.71 0.37 -0.36
N GLY A 250 -8.00 0.08 -0.42
CA GLY A 250 -8.89 0.44 -1.52
C GLY A 250 -10.35 0.29 -1.11
N GLU A 251 -11.25 0.96 -1.84
CA GLU A 251 -12.71 0.87 -1.63
C GLU A 251 -13.19 -0.57 -1.79
N GLY A 252 -13.82 -1.13 -0.76
CA GLY A 252 -14.33 -2.51 -0.77
C GLY A 252 -13.26 -3.61 -0.63
N TYR A 253 -12.01 -3.26 -0.28
CA TYR A 253 -10.98 -4.24 0.05
C TYR A 253 -11.15 -4.75 1.49
N ASP A 254 -11.02 -6.06 1.68
CA ASP A 254 -11.56 -6.77 2.85
C ASP A 254 -10.51 -7.30 3.84
N ARG A 255 -9.23 -6.97 3.64
CA ARG A 255 -8.14 -7.53 4.43
C ARG A 255 -6.99 -6.55 4.66
N ILE A 256 -6.21 -6.79 5.71
CA ILE A 256 -5.07 -5.94 6.09
C ILE A 256 -3.77 -6.70 5.81
N VAL A 257 -3.25 -6.53 4.60
CA VAL A 257 -1.95 -7.08 4.19
C VAL A 257 -0.95 -5.93 4.06
N CYS A 258 0.07 -5.93 4.90
CA CYS A 258 1.14 -4.95 4.92
C CYS A 258 2.37 -5.43 4.13
N ILE A 259 2.98 -4.51 3.38
CA ILE A 259 4.19 -4.81 2.60
C ILE A 259 5.46 -4.34 3.31
N ILE A 260 6.49 -5.16 3.24
CA ILE A 260 7.89 -4.81 3.52
C ILE A 260 8.74 -5.04 2.28
N SER A 261 9.91 -4.40 2.21
CA SER A 261 10.88 -4.68 1.15
C SER A 261 11.64 -5.98 1.46
N ARG A 262 12.15 -6.65 0.43
CA ARG A 262 13.13 -7.74 0.63
C ARG A 262 14.41 -7.27 1.32
N ALA A 263 14.71 -5.97 1.22
CA ALA A 263 15.82 -5.32 1.89
C ALA A 263 15.48 -4.82 3.31
N SER A 264 14.25 -5.03 3.80
CA SER A 264 13.84 -4.57 5.13
C SER A 264 14.60 -5.32 6.23
N GLY A 265 15.23 -4.57 7.13
CA GLY A 265 15.89 -5.09 8.31
C GLY A 265 14.94 -5.37 9.48
N ALA A 266 15.42 -6.07 10.51
CA ALA A 266 14.62 -6.47 11.67
C ALA A 266 13.87 -5.30 12.34
N ASN A 267 14.45 -4.10 12.39
CA ASN A 267 13.78 -2.93 12.96
C ASN A 267 12.58 -2.47 12.13
N VAL A 268 12.68 -2.48 10.80
CA VAL A 268 11.58 -2.11 9.90
C VAL A 268 10.49 -3.17 9.95
N ILE A 269 10.88 -4.44 9.96
CA ILE A 269 9.94 -5.57 10.09
C ILE A 269 9.17 -5.48 11.41
N ALA A 270 9.86 -5.20 12.52
CA ALA A 270 9.20 -5.00 13.81
C ALA A 270 8.24 -3.80 13.79
N GLY A 271 8.63 -2.71 13.11
CA GLY A 271 7.77 -1.55 12.86
C GLY A 271 6.53 -1.91 12.04
N ALA A 272 6.70 -2.68 10.97
CA ALA A 272 5.61 -3.11 10.07
C ALA A 272 4.59 -4.00 10.78
N ILE A 273 5.05 -4.96 11.60
CA ILE A 273 4.17 -5.80 12.43
C ILE A 273 3.38 -4.94 13.41
N GLY A 274 4.05 -4.00 14.09
CA GLY A 274 3.39 -3.06 14.99
C GLY A 274 2.39 -2.15 14.27
N TYR A 275 2.69 -1.74 13.04
CA TYR A 275 1.81 -0.93 12.21
C TYR A 275 0.58 -1.71 11.74
N ALA A 276 0.77 -2.95 11.28
CA ALA A 276 -0.32 -3.86 10.92
C ALA A 276 -1.28 -4.08 12.09
N ALA A 277 -0.76 -4.32 13.30
CA ALA A 277 -1.57 -4.45 14.50
C ALA A 277 -2.38 -3.18 14.82
N ILE A 278 -1.76 -1.99 14.71
CA ILE A 278 -2.46 -0.72 14.93
C ILE A 278 -3.59 -0.54 13.90
N CYS A 279 -3.37 -0.90 12.64
CA CYS A 279 -4.40 -0.83 11.61
C CYS A 279 -5.58 -1.75 11.89
N ALA A 280 -5.31 -3.00 12.30
CA ALA A 280 -6.35 -3.95 12.70
C ALA A 280 -7.12 -3.44 13.93
N TYR A 281 -6.42 -3.08 15.00
CA TYR A 281 -7.03 -2.56 16.23
C TYR A 281 -7.83 -1.27 15.99
N GLY A 282 -7.40 -0.44 15.04
CA GLY A 282 -8.05 0.81 14.66
C GLY A 282 -9.24 0.65 13.70
N ASN A 283 -9.68 -0.58 13.43
CA ASN A 283 -10.73 -0.90 12.45
C ASN A 283 -10.47 -0.28 11.07
N LEU A 284 -9.28 -0.46 10.51
CA LEU A 284 -8.89 0.15 9.24
C LEU A 284 -9.95 -0.02 8.14
N LEU A 285 -10.47 -1.25 7.95
CA LEU A 285 -11.44 -1.54 6.88
C LEU A 285 -12.71 -0.68 7.00
N GLU A 286 -13.26 -0.56 8.21
CA GLU A 286 -14.41 0.31 8.50
C GLU A 286 -14.08 1.79 8.20
N LYS A 287 -12.88 2.25 8.56
CA LYS A 287 -12.46 3.62 8.28
C LYS A 287 -12.29 3.89 6.80
N VAL A 288 -11.84 2.91 6.03
CA VAL A 288 -11.72 3.02 4.58
C VAL A 288 -13.11 3.17 3.96
N ASP A 289 -14.03 2.27 4.31
CA ASP A 289 -15.40 2.32 3.82
C ASP A 289 -16.10 3.65 4.18
N ASP A 290 -15.94 4.12 5.42
CA ASP A 290 -16.49 5.39 5.88
C ASP A 290 -15.96 6.59 5.06
N GLU A 291 -14.66 6.64 4.80
CA GLU A 291 -14.04 7.78 4.10
C GLU A 291 -14.39 7.77 2.60
N PHE A 292 -14.38 6.59 1.95
CA PHE A 292 -14.84 6.48 0.57
C PHE A 292 -16.34 6.77 0.43
N TYR A 293 -17.17 6.34 1.38
CA TYR A 293 -18.59 6.70 1.41
C TYR A 293 -18.79 8.22 1.47
N LYS A 294 -18.12 8.91 2.41
CA LYS A 294 -18.19 10.38 2.52
C LYS A 294 -17.67 11.09 1.27
N ALA A 295 -16.56 10.62 0.69
CA ALA A 295 -16.01 11.20 -0.52
C ALA A 295 -16.95 11.00 -1.72
N ASN A 296 -17.59 9.84 -1.84
CA ASN A 296 -18.60 9.56 -2.85
C ASN A 296 -19.84 10.46 -2.70
N LEU A 297 -20.32 10.70 -1.47
CA LEU A 297 -21.39 11.66 -1.21
C LEU A 297 -21.00 13.10 -1.63
N ALA A 298 -19.73 13.47 -1.46
CA ALA A 298 -19.18 14.73 -1.93
C ALA A 298 -18.86 14.77 -3.45
N GLY A 299 -19.23 13.72 -4.20
CA GLY A 299 -19.14 13.70 -5.66
C GLY A 299 -17.83 13.17 -6.25
N LEU A 300 -17.08 12.35 -5.51
CA LEU A 300 -15.83 11.73 -5.99
C LEU A 300 -16.00 11.07 -7.38
N LYS A 301 -17.03 10.24 -7.58
CA LYS A 301 -17.25 9.54 -8.86
C LYS A 301 -17.32 10.50 -10.04
N LYS A 302 -18.08 11.58 -9.90
CA LYS A 302 -18.21 12.61 -10.93
C LYS A 302 -16.89 13.32 -11.22
N ILE A 303 -16.10 13.61 -10.19
CA ILE A 303 -14.77 14.23 -10.35
C ILE A 303 -13.83 13.30 -11.12
N VAL A 304 -13.87 12.00 -10.82
CA VAL A 304 -13.08 10.98 -11.53
C VAL A 304 -13.47 10.92 -13.01
N GLU A 305 -14.77 10.83 -13.30
CA GLU A 305 -15.31 10.83 -14.67
C GLU A 305 -14.89 12.10 -15.44
N ASP A 306 -15.00 13.28 -14.82
CA ASP A 306 -14.61 14.56 -15.40
C ASP A 306 -13.11 14.63 -15.77
N ILE A 307 -12.24 14.01 -14.95
CA ILE A 307 -10.79 13.98 -15.19
C ILE A 307 -10.47 13.06 -16.37
N VAL A 308 -10.99 11.84 -16.34
CA VAL A 308 -10.74 10.84 -17.39
C VAL A 308 -11.23 11.34 -18.75
N ALA A 309 -12.42 11.96 -18.80
CA ALA A 309 -13.00 12.50 -20.03
C ALA A 309 -12.25 13.72 -20.59
N LYS A 310 -11.48 14.45 -19.77
CA LYS A 310 -10.66 15.57 -20.25
C LYS A 310 -9.34 15.10 -20.83
N GLU A 311 -8.75 14.08 -20.24
CA GLU A 311 -7.49 13.52 -20.73
C GLU A 311 -7.69 12.74 -22.03
N SER A 312 -8.81 12.02 -22.18
CA SER A 312 -9.19 11.40 -23.45
C SER A 312 -9.43 12.39 -24.58
N LYS A 313 -9.75 13.66 -24.27
CA LYS A 313 -9.90 14.75 -25.27
C LYS A 313 -8.59 15.47 -25.57
N ASN A 314 -7.58 15.37 -24.70
CA ASN A 314 -6.26 15.94 -24.93
C ASN A 314 -5.34 14.97 -25.71
N SER A 315 -5.70 13.69 -25.77
CA SER A 315 -5.11 12.70 -26.68
C SER A 315 -5.62 12.82 -28.13
N ASP A 316 -6.62 13.65 -28.42
CA ASP A 316 -7.11 13.97 -29.77
C ASP A 316 -6.17 14.92 -30.55
N LYS A 317 -4.85 14.71 -30.46
CA LYS A 317 -3.95 15.15 -31.52
C LYS A 317 -3.86 14.03 -32.55
N ASP A 318 -4.81 14.02 -33.50
CA ASP A 318 -4.73 13.38 -34.82
C ASP A 318 -4.01 12.01 -34.90
N GLU A 319 -4.31 11.06 -34.01
CA GLU A 319 -4.03 9.64 -34.26
C GLU A 319 -5.30 8.80 -34.06
N PRO A 320 -5.58 7.81 -34.95
CA PRO A 320 -6.80 7.02 -34.87
C PRO A 320 -6.87 6.24 -33.54
N GLU A 321 -8.03 6.35 -32.88
CA GLU A 321 -8.37 5.68 -31.62
C GLU A 321 -8.05 4.17 -31.72
N VAL A 322 -7.02 3.75 -30.99
CA VAL A 322 -6.58 2.36 -30.99
C VAL A 322 -7.53 1.53 -30.13
N LYS A 323 -8.33 0.68 -30.76
CA LYS A 323 -9.23 -0.22 -30.02
C LYS A 323 -8.43 -1.29 -29.28
N MET A 324 -8.69 -1.42 -27.98
CA MET A 324 -8.16 -2.51 -27.17
C MET A 324 -8.64 -3.86 -27.71
N PRO A 325 -7.74 -4.84 -27.95
CA PRO A 325 -8.11 -6.20 -28.36
C PRO A 325 -8.91 -6.95 -27.28
N ASP A 326 -9.50 -8.08 -27.64
CA ASP A 326 -10.25 -8.92 -26.70
C ASP A 326 -9.38 -9.35 -25.52
N ALA A 327 -9.93 -9.22 -24.31
CA ALA A 327 -9.20 -9.49 -23.08
C ALA A 327 -8.83 -10.98 -22.96
N LYS A 328 -7.57 -11.23 -22.59
CA LYS A 328 -7.05 -12.58 -22.30
C LYS A 328 -6.20 -12.60 -21.03
N PRO A 329 -6.06 -13.75 -20.36
CA PRO A 329 -5.26 -13.86 -19.14
C PRO A 329 -3.81 -13.43 -19.40
N THR A 330 -3.30 -12.52 -18.56
CA THR A 330 -1.92 -12.06 -18.64
C THR A 330 -1.06 -12.86 -17.65
N SER A 331 -0.27 -13.80 -18.15
CA SER A 331 0.60 -14.67 -17.36
C SER A 331 2.07 -14.25 -17.39
N ALA A 332 2.44 -13.26 -18.20
CA ALA A 332 3.80 -12.80 -18.39
C ALA A 332 3.88 -11.27 -18.38
N ASP A 333 5.08 -10.75 -18.11
CA ASP A 333 5.38 -9.33 -18.07
C ASP A 333 6.64 -8.95 -18.86
N ILE A 334 6.64 -7.73 -19.42
CA ILE A 334 7.81 -7.09 -20.03
C ILE A 334 8.13 -5.85 -19.20
N SER A 335 9.28 -5.89 -18.53
CA SER A 335 9.83 -4.76 -17.76
C SER A 335 10.82 -3.95 -18.61
N GLY A 336 11.15 -2.73 -18.17
CA GLY A 336 12.17 -1.87 -18.80
C GLY A 336 11.62 -0.70 -19.61
N ILE A 337 10.30 -0.50 -19.60
CA ILE A 337 9.63 0.63 -20.26
C ILE A 337 9.55 1.82 -19.29
N GLU A 338 9.78 3.03 -19.79
CA GLU A 338 9.61 4.24 -18.99
C GLU A 338 8.13 4.47 -18.63
N ILE A 339 7.86 4.94 -17.41
CA ILE A 339 6.47 5.14 -16.94
C ILE A 339 5.71 6.14 -17.81
N LEU A 340 6.41 7.15 -18.33
CA LEU A 340 5.82 8.19 -19.17
C LEU A 340 5.43 7.65 -20.55
N GLU A 341 6.02 6.54 -20.96
CA GLU A 341 5.79 5.89 -22.25
C GLU A 341 4.98 4.59 -22.11
N LEU A 342 4.59 4.20 -20.89
CA LEU A 342 3.94 2.92 -20.64
C LEU A 342 2.59 2.78 -21.35
N ASP A 343 1.79 3.85 -21.31
CA ASP A 343 0.48 3.85 -21.95
C ASP A 343 0.63 3.87 -23.49
N ASP A 344 1.63 4.58 -24.00
CA ASP A 344 1.97 4.60 -25.44
C ASP A 344 2.48 3.24 -25.90
N ALA A 345 3.31 2.57 -25.10
CA ALA A 345 3.81 1.22 -25.35
C ALA A 345 2.67 0.20 -25.42
N VAL A 346 1.72 0.25 -24.47
CA VAL A 346 0.52 -0.61 -24.48
C VAL A 346 -0.36 -0.31 -25.70
N ALA A 347 -0.61 0.97 -26.00
CA ALA A 347 -1.36 1.36 -27.19
C ALA A 347 -0.67 0.89 -28.48
N SER A 348 0.67 0.88 -28.50
CA SER A 348 1.46 0.42 -29.63
C SER A 348 1.28 -1.08 -29.93
N LEU A 349 0.99 -1.88 -28.89
CA LEU A 349 0.68 -3.31 -28.99
C LEU A 349 -0.77 -3.55 -29.41
N TRP A 350 -1.70 -2.71 -28.91
CA TRP A 350 -3.09 -2.74 -29.36
C TRP A 350 -3.22 -2.46 -30.86
N LYS A 351 -2.40 -1.54 -31.41
CA LYS A 351 -2.31 -1.28 -32.87
C LYS A 351 -1.96 -2.54 -33.67
N GLU A 352 -1.27 -3.49 -33.06
CA GLU A 352 -0.85 -4.78 -33.64
C GLU A 352 -1.76 -5.95 -33.25
N ASN A 353 -2.93 -5.65 -32.65
CA ASN A 353 -3.93 -6.61 -32.17
C ASN A 353 -3.41 -7.56 -31.07
N ILE A 354 -2.49 -7.07 -30.23
CA ILE A 354 -1.96 -7.79 -29.05
C ILE A 354 -2.64 -7.23 -27.80
N TYR A 355 -3.31 -8.08 -27.03
CA TYR A 355 -3.89 -7.67 -25.75
C TYR A 355 -2.77 -7.52 -24.71
N ALA A 356 -2.64 -6.31 -24.19
CA ALA A 356 -1.67 -5.96 -23.17
C ALA A 356 -2.28 -4.94 -22.21
N THR A 357 -1.83 -4.95 -20.97
CA THR A 357 -2.24 -3.98 -19.94
C THR A 357 -1.01 -3.43 -19.23
N SER A 358 -1.10 -2.19 -18.74
CA SER A 358 -0.06 -1.59 -17.93
C SER A 358 -0.12 -2.10 -16.48
N GLY A 359 1.04 -2.28 -15.87
CA GLY A 359 1.19 -2.74 -14.50
C GLY A 359 2.41 -2.14 -13.82
N MET A 360 2.55 -2.41 -12.53
CA MET A 360 3.66 -1.95 -11.70
C MET A 360 4.34 -3.16 -11.04
N GLY A 361 5.54 -3.50 -11.51
CA GLY A 361 6.37 -4.55 -10.95
C GLY A 361 7.33 -4.05 -9.87
N CYS A 362 8.07 -4.97 -9.26
CA CYS A 362 9.02 -4.67 -8.19
C CYS A 362 10.15 -3.72 -8.59
N THR A 363 10.48 -3.64 -9.88
CA THR A 363 11.58 -2.84 -10.45
C THR A 363 11.11 -1.65 -11.29
N GLY A 364 9.80 -1.47 -11.47
CA GLY A 364 9.25 -0.36 -12.25
C GLY A 364 8.02 -0.72 -13.08
N PRO A 365 7.67 0.13 -14.06
CA PRO A 365 6.58 -0.12 -15.00
C PRO A 365 6.76 -1.45 -15.75
N ILE A 366 5.67 -2.19 -15.88
CA ILE A 366 5.63 -3.44 -16.64
C ILE A 366 4.44 -3.45 -17.59
N VAL A 367 4.60 -4.10 -18.73
CA VAL A 367 3.48 -4.45 -19.64
C VAL A 367 3.13 -5.90 -19.39
N MET A 368 1.90 -6.17 -18.97
CA MET A 368 1.37 -7.50 -18.71
C MET A 368 0.62 -8.00 -19.96
N LEU A 369 0.92 -9.23 -20.38
CA LEU A 369 0.38 -9.86 -21.59
C LEU A 369 0.37 -11.39 -21.44
N ALA A 370 -0.23 -12.08 -22.41
CA ALA A 370 -0.20 -13.54 -22.42
C ALA A 370 1.18 -14.04 -22.86
N GLU A 371 1.58 -15.20 -22.36
CA GLU A 371 2.93 -15.76 -22.58
C GLU A 371 3.25 -15.96 -24.07
N GLU A 372 2.24 -16.33 -24.87
CA GLU A 372 2.39 -16.53 -26.31
C GLU A 372 2.69 -15.25 -27.11
N ASP A 373 2.37 -14.07 -26.58
CA ASP A 373 2.55 -12.79 -27.26
C ASP A 373 3.90 -12.12 -26.92
N VAL A 374 4.63 -12.61 -25.92
CA VAL A 374 5.83 -11.96 -25.35
C VAL A 374 6.91 -11.72 -26.41
N ALA A 375 7.16 -12.71 -27.27
CA ALA A 375 8.19 -12.60 -28.29
C ALA A 375 7.89 -11.47 -29.29
N ARG A 376 6.66 -11.44 -29.82
CA ARG A 376 6.21 -10.44 -30.80
C ARG A 376 6.09 -9.05 -30.16
N ALA A 377 5.59 -8.97 -28.93
CA ALA A 377 5.48 -7.71 -28.21
C ALA A 377 6.86 -7.08 -27.96
N ARG A 378 7.88 -7.88 -27.60
CA ARG A 378 9.25 -7.36 -27.43
C ARG A 378 9.86 -6.81 -28.72
N GLU A 379 9.59 -7.43 -29.87
CA GLU A 379 10.05 -6.91 -31.16
C GLU A 379 9.40 -5.56 -31.48
N ILE A 380 8.08 -5.46 -31.36
CA ILE A 380 7.34 -4.21 -31.61
C ILE A 380 7.82 -3.08 -30.69
N LEU A 381 8.00 -3.39 -29.40
CA LEU A 381 8.42 -2.39 -28.41
C LEU A 381 9.87 -1.93 -28.65
N LYS A 382 10.77 -2.82 -29.05
CA LYS A 382 12.14 -2.45 -29.45
C LYS A 382 12.17 -1.58 -30.72
N ASP A 383 11.41 -1.97 -31.74
CA ASP A 383 11.34 -1.23 -33.00
C ASP A 383 10.79 0.19 -32.82
N LYS A 384 9.90 0.38 -31.83
CA LYS A 384 9.34 1.67 -31.46
C LYS A 384 10.15 2.44 -30.41
N GLY A 385 11.26 1.87 -29.93
CA GLY A 385 12.21 2.51 -29.02
C GLY A 385 11.81 2.51 -27.54
N TYR A 386 10.83 1.69 -27.15
CA TYR A 386 10.37 1.57 -25.75
C TYR A 386 11.21 0.58 -24.90
N LEU A 387 12.13 -0.18 -25.51
CA LEU A 387 12.95 -1.23 -24.88
C LEU A 387 14.44 -1.14 -25.24
#